data_AF-A0A6L8CAZ9-F1
#
_entry.id   AF-A0A6L8CAZ9-F1
#
_cell.length_a   1.000
_cell.length_b   1.000
_cell.length_c   1.000
_cell.angle_alpha   90.00
_cell.angle_beta   90.00
_cell.angle_gamma   90.00
#
_symmetry.space_group_name_H-M   'P 1'
#
loop_
_entity.id
_entity.type
_entity.pdbx_description
1 polymer ?
#
loop_
_entity_poly.entity_id
_entity_poly.type
_entity_poly.pdbx_seq_one_letter_code
_entity_poly.pdbx_strand_id
1 'polypeptide(L)'
;MAVSSESRKAAENPRKTSPARRRFRVFLLIVGAVLLFFVMQTVLNPFGENEYAEIPHGNHSHYVPKDRDPNVPISNFPTRPPGDNERITPDGRIVPK
;
A
#
# COMPACT_ATOMS: atom_id res chain seq x y z
N MET A 1 -67.17 0.05 24.76
CA MET A 1 -66.95 0.25 23.31
C MET A 1 -65.68 1.07 23.11
N ALA A 2 -64.85 0.59 22.20
CA ALA A 2 -63.60 1.07 21.59
C ALA A 2 -62.92 2.39 22.01
N VAL A 3 -61.61 2.25 22.16
CA VAL A 3 -60.50 3.22 22.26
C VAL A 3 -60.48 4.20 21.06
N SER A 4 -60.15 5.48 21.28
CA SER A 4 -59.52 6.30 20.23
C SER A 4 -58.21 6.90 20.75
N SER A 5 -57.14 6.26 20.34
CA SER A 5 -55.74 6.52 20.65
C SER A 5 -55.14 7.52 19.66
N GLU A 6 -55.57 8.78 19.70
CA GLU A 6 -54.96 9.85 18.90
C GLU A 6 -53.89 10.65 19.66
N SER A 7 -53.43 10.13 20.81
CA SER A 7 -52.22 10.61 21.46
C SER A 7 -51.03 9.79 20.99
N ARG A 8 -50.04 10.46 20.41
CA ARG A 8 -48.69 10.00 20.00
C ARG A 8 -48.53 9.47 18.56
N LYS A 9 -48.46 10.41 17.61
CA LYS A 9 -47.66 10.25 16.39
C LYS A 9 -46.68 11.42 16.20
N ALA A 10 -46.08 11.88 17.30
CA ALA A 10 -44.83 12.63 17.25
C ALA A 10 -43.70 11.66 17.58
N ALA A 11 -42.63 11.73 16.79
CA ALA A 11 -41.39 10.95 16.88
C ALA A 11 -41.38 9.57 16.22
N GLU A 12 -41.37 9.55 14.88
CA GLU A 12 -40.35 8.75 14.20
C GLU A 12 -40.01 9.41 12.87
N ASN A 13 -38.94 10.22 12.87
CA ASN A 13 -38.25 10.56 11.63
C ASN A 13 -37.07 9.58 11.52
N PRO A 14 -37.26 8.37 10.95
CA PRO A 14 -36.12 7.55 10.62
C PRO A 14 -35.39 8.33 9.55
N ARG A 15 -34.19 8.80 9.87
CA ARG A 15 -33.28 9.48 8.95
C ARG A 15 -32.99 8.48 7.82
N LYS A 16 -33.88 8.39 6.82
CA LYS A 16 -33.79 7.49 5.68
C LYS A 16 -32.54 7.92 4.93
N THR A 17 -31.42 7.24 5.17
CA THR A 17 -30.25 7.41 4.34
C THR A 17 -30.71 7.10 2.93
N SER A 18 -30.79 8.12 2.06
CA SER A 18 -31.29 7.91 0.72
C SER A 18 -30.44 6.81 0.06
N PRO A 19 -31.05 5.87 -0.68
CA PRO A 19 -30.32 4.77 -1.32
C PRO A 19 -29.15 5.27 -2.17
N ALA A 20 -29.26 6.49 -2.72
CA ALA A 20 -28.19 7.21 -3.41
C ALA A 20 -26.95 7.46 -2.51
N ARG A 21 -27.12 7.92 -1.27
CA ARG A 21 -26.01 8.12 -0.32
C ARG A 21 -25.33 6.81 0.05
N ARG A 22 -26.08 5.72 0.21
CA ARG A 22 -25.50 4.38 0.47
C ARG A 22 -24.72 3.86 -0.73
N ARG A 23 -25.28 3.96 -1.94
CA ARG A 23 -24.61 3.57 -3.20
C ARG A 23 -23.33 4.38 -3.44
N PHE A 24 -23.38 5.69 -3.20
CA PHE A 24 -22.20 6.55 -3.30
C PHE A 24 -21.10 6.17 -2.29
N ARG A 25 -21.47 5.87 -1.03
CA ARG A 25 -20.50 5.37 -0.03
C ARG A 25 -19.86 4.06 -0.45
N VAL A 26 -20.65 3.09 -0.93
CA VAL A 26 -20.14 1.81 -1.41
C VAL A 26 -19.20 2.02 -2.61
N PHE A 27 -19.57 2.90 -3.55
CA PHE A 27 -18.72 3.28 -4.66
C PHE A 27 -17.38 3.85 -4.17
N LEU A 28 -17.39 4.80 -3.23
CA LEU A 28 -16.16 5.36 -2.67
C LEU A 28 -15.30 4.30 -1.96
N LEU A 29 -15.91 3.37 -1.24
CA LEU A 29 -15.18 2.27 -0.60
C LEU A 29 -14.52 1.35 -1.64
N ILE A 30 -15.21 1.02 -2.72
CA ILE A 30 -14.65 0.21 -3.81
C ILE A 30 -13.47 0.95 -4.46
N VAL A 31 -13.65 2.23 -4.81
CA VAL A 31 -12.57 3.05 -5.37
C VAL A 31 -11.39 3.13 -4.42
N GLY A 32 -11.64 3.36 -3.12
CA GLY A 32 -10.60 3.39 -2.10
C GLY A 32 -9.86 2.05 -1.97
N ALA A 33 -10.57 0.92 -2.01
CA ALA A 33 -9.98 -0.41 -1.96
C ALA A 33 -9.12 -0.70 -3.20
N VAL A 34 -9.56 -0.30 -4.39
CA VAL A 34 -8.78 -0.45 -5.62
C VAL A 34 -7.51 0.37 -5.55
N LEU A 35 -7.59 1.65 -5.14
CA LEU A 35 -6.41 2.50 -4.95
C LEU A 35 -5.44 1.91 -3.92
N LEU A 36 -5.96 1.44 -2.78
CA LEU A 36 -5.17 0.79 -1.76
C LEU A 36 -4.46 -0.47 -2.30
N PHE A 37 -5.15 -1.29 -3.08
CA PHE A 37 -4.58 -2.48 -3.71
C PHE A 37 -3.37 -2.13 -4.59
N PHE A 38 -3.47 -1.09 -5.42
CA PHE A 38 -2.35 -0.63 -6.23
C PHE A 38 -1.19 -0.10 -5.40
N VAL A 39 -1.47 0.67 -4.34
CA VAL A 39 -0.42 1.16 -3.42
C VAL A 39 0.27 0.00 -2.71
N MET A 40 -0.44 -1.07 -2.35
CA MET A 40 0.17 -2.23 -1.68
C MET A 40 1.11 -3.04 -2.56
N GLN A 41 1.04 -2.93 -3.89
CA GLN A 41 1.98 -3.62 -4.77
C GLN A 41 3.43 -3.17 -4.52
N THR A 42 3.67 -1.90 -4.20
CA THR A 42 5.03 -1.38 -3.96
C THR A 42 5.63 -1.86 -2.64
N VAL A 43 4.78 -2.16 -1.65
CA VAL A 43 5.19 -2.67 -0.33
C VAL A 43 5.42 -4.18 -0.39
N LEU A 44 4.53 -4.90 -1.07
CA LEU A 44 4.57 -6.36 -1.16
C LEU A 44 5.61 -6.87 -2.17
N ASN A 45 5.91 -6.07 -3.21
CA ASN A 45 6.93 -6.39 -4.20
C ASN A 45 7.94 -5.24 -4.35
N PRO A 46 8.83 -5.03 -3.36
CA PRO A 46 9.79 -3.92 -3.40
C PRO A 46 10.86 -4.06 -4.49
N PHE A 47 11.03 -5.26 -5.05
CA PHE A 47 12.00 -5.54 -6.11
C PHE A 47 11.40 -5.36 -7.51
N GLY A 48 10.07 -5.45 -7.67
CA GLY A 48 9.43 -5.38 -8.98
C GLY A 48 9.98 -6.45 -9.93
N GLU A 49 10.39 -6.03 -11.12
CA GLU A 49 11.08 -6.86 -12.12
C GLU A 49 12.61 -6.87 -11.95
N ASN A 50 13.14 -6.07 -11.00
CA ASN A 50 14.58 -5.92 -10.81
C ASN A 50 15.13 -6.96 -9.82
N GLU A 51 16.43 -7.25 -9.94
CA GLU A 51 17.15 -8.12 -8.99
C GLU A 51 17.51 -7.40 -7.68
N TYR A 52 17.27 -6.08 -7.61
CA TYR A 52 17.58 -5.22 -6.47
C TYR A 52 16.45 -4.22 -6.18
N ALA A 53 16.42 -3.72 -4.95
CA ALA A 53 15.53 -2.66 -4.50
C ALA A 53 16.34 -1.42 -4.10
N GLU A 54 15.78 -0.24 -4.34
CA GLU A 54 16.32 1.02 -3.83
C GLU A 54 15.80 1.28 -2.41
N ILE A 55 16.70 1.42 -1.45
CA ILE A 55 16.39 1.62 -0.04
C ILE A 55 16.93 3.00 0.40
N PRO A 56 16.05 3.97 0.72
CA PRO A 56 16.48 5.23 1.32
C PRO A 56 17.14 5.00 2.68
N HIS A 57 18.32 5.60 2.88
CA HIS A 57 19.07 5.51 4.11
C HIS A 57 19.76 6.85 4.41
N GLY A 58 19.22 7.58 5.39
CA GLY A 58 19.68 8.95 5.68
C GLY A 58 19.33 9.91 4.54
N ASN A 59 20.35 10.46 3.87
CA ASN A 59 20.20 11.45 2.80
C ASN A 59 20.46 10.91 1.38
N HIS A 60 20.69 9.61 1.24
CA HIS A 60 20.91 8.94 -0.04
C HIS A 60 20.24 7.57 -0.05
N SER A 61 20.29 6.89 -1.18
CA SER A 61 19.74 5.54 -1.34
C SER A 61 20.86 4.51 -1.51
N HIS A 62 20.59 3.29 -1.05
CA HIS A 62 21.40 2.11 -1.37
C HIS A 62 20.60 1.14 -2.23
N TYR A 63 21.30 0.44 -3.12
CA TYR A 63 20.72 -0.59 -3.99
C TYR A 63 21.03 -1.95 -3.41
N VAL A 64 20.00 -2.70 -3.02
CA VAL A 64 20.13 -3.91 -2.21
C VAL A 64 19.55 -5.10 -2.98
N PRO A 65 20.30 -6.19 -3.20
CA PRO A 65 19.83 -7.33 -3.97
C PRO A 65 18.83 -8.17 -3.17
N LYS A 66 18.02 -8.93 -3.89
CA LYS A 66 16.98 -9.80 -3.30
C LYS A 66 17.55 -10.85 -2.34
N ASP A 67 18.78 -11.30 -2.59
CA ASP A 67 19.51 -12.32 -1.83
C ASP A 67 20.54 -11.72 -0.85
N ARG A 68 20.34 -10.47 -0.39
CA ARG A 68 21.22 -9.81 0.57
C ARG A 68 21.52 -10.70 1.79
N ASP A 69 22.76 -10.63 2.28
CA ASP A 69 23.08 -11.17 3.60
C ASP A 69 22.43 -10.26 4.68
N PRO A 70 21.54 -10.78 5.55
CA PRO A 70 20.91 -9.99 6.59
C PRO A 70 21.89 -9.41 7.62
N ASN A 71 23.09 -9.99 7.73
CA ASN A 71 24.14 -9.53 8.65
C ASN A 71 24.97 -8.38 8.07
N VAL A 72 24.83 -8.07 6.78
CA VAL A 72 25.53 -6.96 6.13
C VAL A 72 24.70 -5.69 6.30
N PRO A 73 25.26 -4.62 6.90
CA PRO A 73 24.57 -3.34 7.05
C PRO A 73 24.16 -2.73 5.70
N ILE A 74 23.00 -2.07 5.66
CA ILE A 74 22.51 -1.39 4.44
C ILE A 74 23.52 -0.37 3.91
N SER A 75 24.29 0.27 4.80
CA SER A 75 25.34 1.24 4.45
C SER A 75 26.47 0.67 3.58
N ASN A 76 26.63 -0.65 3.53
CA ASN A 76 27.68 -1.31 2.76
C ASN A 76 27.29 -1.59 1.31
N PHE A 77 26.01 -1.43 0.97
CA PHE A 77 25.52 -1.63 -0.38
C PHE A 77 25.82 -0.39 -1.25
N PRO A 78 25.90 -0.52 -2.58
CA PRO A 78 26.26 0.59 -3.44
C PRO A 78 25.18 1.67 -3.48
N THR A 79 25.59 2.92 -3.70
CA THR A 79 24.70 4.08 -3.90
C THR A 79 24.45 4.41 -5.36
N ARG A 80 24.86 3.51 -6.27
CA ARG A 80 24.52 3.52 -7.70
C ARG A 80 23.84 2.21 -8.07
N PRO A 81 22.92 2.21 -9.06
CA PRO A 81 22.40 0.96 -9.59
C PRO A 81 23.50 0.17 -10.34
N PRO A 82 23.37 -1.16 -10.44
CA PRO A 82 24.19 -1.96 -11.35
C PRO A 82 23.84 -1.64 -12.81
N GLY A 83 24.82 -1.71 -13.71
CA GLY A 83 24.59 -1.66 -15.15
C GLY A 83 23.99 -2.97 -15.70
N ASP A 84 23.66 -2.99 -17.00
CA ASP A 84 22.93 -4.09 -17.64
C ASP A 84 23.59 -5.48 -17.45
N ASN A 85 24.92 -5.53 -17.50
CA ASN A 85 25.75 -6.73 -17.32
C ASN A 85 26.44 -6.82 -15.96
N GLU A 86 25.96 -6.05 -14.97
CA GLU A 86 26.43 -6.10 -13.60
C GLU A 86 25.33 -6.62 -12.66
N ARG A 87 25.73 -7.17 -11.53
CA ARG A 87 24.84 -7.51 -10.42
C ARG A 87 25.44 -7.06 -9.10
N ILE A 88 24.57 -6.88 -8.10
CA ILE A 88 25.00 -6.61 -6.73
C ILE A 88 25.05 -7.94 -5.98
N THR A 89 26.18 -8.26 -5.37
CA THR A 89 26.35 -9.46 -4.56
C THR A 89 25.66 -9.34 -3.20
N PRO A 90 25.38 -10.46 -2.51
CA PRO A 90 24.79 -10.43 -1.16
C PRO A 90 25.53 -9.57 -0.13
N ASP A 91 26.84 -9.37 -0.33
CA ASP A 91 27.72 -8.56 0.51
C ASP A 91 27.90 -7.11 0.03
N GLY A 92 27.22 -6.69 -1.04
CA GLY A 92 27.15 -5.29 -1.48
C GLY A 92 28.20 -4.87 -2.51
N ARG A 93 28.84 -5.81 -3.22
CA ARG A 93 29.77 -5.49 -4.32
C ARG A 93 29.06 -5.53 -5.67
N ILE A 94 29.44 -4.64 -6.58
CA ILE A 94 29.01 -4.72 -7.97
C ILE A 94 30.02 -5.57 -8.73
N VAL A 95 29.54 -6.63 -9.38
CA VAL A 95 30.35 -7.58 -10.15
C VAL A 95 29.71 -7.82 -11.52
N PRO A 96 30.47 -8.24 -12.54
CA PRO A 96 29.88 -8.75 -13.78
C PRO A 96 28.92 -9.92 -13.52
N LYS A 97 27.85 -10.00 -14.30
CA LYS A 97 26.92 -11.15 -14.29
C LYS A 97 27.59 -12.42 -14.81
#